data_AF-A0A9D7TZV3-F1
#
_entry.id   AF-A0A9D7TZV3-F1
#
_cell.length_a   1.000
_cell.length_b   1.000
_cell.length_c   1.000
_cell.angle_alpha   90.00
_cell.angle_beta   90.00
_cell.angle_gamma   90.00
#
_symmetry.space_group_name_H-M   'P 1'
#
loop_
_entity.id
_entity.type
_entity.pdbx_description
1 polymer ?
#
loop_
_entity_poly.entity_id
_entity_poly.type
_entity_poly.pdbx_seq_one_letter_code
_entity_poly.pdbx_strand_id
1 'polypeptide(L)'
;MKFSKLLILAVVVFSSLNYSCKKKDATPISNSKCPLMSVDGPKGNIRNYEWLGNKLIRVFSRDSIPTIVIFKYNSKNLAESMEITTENSTEKYLVKFEYGANNIITKSNVSINGFKFMTNEFSYNENNRLGAVVTTVEMFGKKVSGKTRLEYINNNVSKVFSSIDNDMEQLAFVGEKFDNKKQFLPEVYKTAALGFVGIANNFFSYFGENNMIIGKVYDEKGKISEQINIDYLYDSNGLPTQSETVSTRNGKKATETLSYVFGCK
;
A
#
# COMPACT_ATOMS: atom_id res chain seq x y z
N MET A 1 -59.59 -39.28 -24.71
CA MET A 1 -58.14 -39.46 -24.92
C MET A 1 -57.41 -38.90 -23.71
N LYS A 2 -56.72 -39.78 -22.97
CA LYS A 2 -55.64 -39.60 -21.96
C LYS A 2 -55.73 -38.52 -20.85
N PHE A 3 -55.94 -39.02 -19.63
CA PHE A 3 -55.32 -38.76 -18.29
C PHE A 3 -55.02 -37.31 -17.85
N SER A 4 -55.60 -36.76 -16.78
CA SER A 4 -55.55 -37.08 -15.32
C SER A 4 -54.38 -36.48 -14.52
N LYS A 5 -54.78 -35.76 -13.46
CA LYS A 5 -54.25 -35.72 -12.07
C LYS A 5 -53.00 -34.89 -11.72
N LEU A 6 -53.22 -34.03 -10.70
CA LEU A 6 -52.42 -33.78 -9.48
C LEU A 6 -50.97 -33.23 -9.70
N LEU A 7 -50.36 -32.40 -8.85
CA LEU A 7 -50.50 -32.21 -7.41
C LEU A 7 -49.92 -30.84 -7.00
N ILE A 8 -50.55 -30.28 -5.97
CA ILE A 8 -50.13 -29.27 -4.98
C ILE A 8 -48.68 -29.46 -4.47
N LEU A 9 -47.94 -28.37 -4.21
CA LEU A 9 -47.25 -28.18 -2.91
C LEU A 9 -46.76 -26.74 -2.63
N ALA A 10 -47.38 -26.16 -1.61
CA ALA A 10 -46.79 -25.38 -0.52
C ALA A 10 -45.92 -24.15 -0.83
N VAL A 11 -46.56 -22.98 -0.86
CA VAL A 11 -45.94 -21.73 -0.41
C VAL A 11 -45.87 -21.80 1.13
N VAL A 12 -44.74 -22.27 1.65
CA VAL A 12 -44.44 -22.16 3.07
C VAL A 12 -44.03 -20.72 3.36
N VAL A 13 -44.89 -20.04 4.11
CA VAL A 13 -44.56 -18.84 4.88
C VAL A 13 -43.51 -19.23 5.92
N PHE A 14 -42.30 -18.69 5.81
CA PHE A 14 -41.46 -18.45 6.98
C PHE A 14 -40.76 -17.10 6.84
N SER A 15 -41.26 -16.17 7.65
CA SER A 15 -40.48 -15.16 8.36
C SER A 15 -39.49 -14.33 7.54
N SER A 16 -39.92 -13.09 7.32
CA SER A 16 -39.13 -11.88 7.43
C SER A 16 -38.12 -11.93 8.59
N LEU A 17 -37.00 -12.63 8.37
CA LEU A 17 -35.75 -12.31 9.05
C LEU A 17 -35.22 -11.06 8.38
N ASN A 18 -35.57 -9.92 8.98
CA ASN A 18 -34.76 -8.72 8.90
C ASN A 18 -33.34 -9.08 9.34
N TYR A 19 -32.53 -9.58 8.41
CA TYR A 19 -31.08 -9.51 8.52
C TYR A 19 -30.71 -8.04 8.39
N SER A 20 -30.92 -7.31 9.47
CA SER A 20 -30.07 -6.19 9.82
C SER A 20 -28.65 -6.76 9.78
N CYS A 21 -27.92 -6.45 8.71
CA CYS A 21 -26.47 -6.49 8.72
C CYS A 21 -26.01 -5.48 9.77
N LYS A 22 -26.12 -5.84 11.06
CA LYS A 22 -25.22 -5.29 12.07
C LYS A 22 -23.83 -5.55 11.52
N LYS A 23 -23.08 -4.48 11.25
CA LYS A 23 -21.63 -4.57 11.06
C LYS A 23 -21.14 -5.51 12.16
N LYS A 24 -20.59 -6.67 11.78
CA LYS A 24 -19.94 -7.55 12.75
C LYS A 24 -18.93 -6.66 13.47
N ASP A 25 -19.11 -6.52 14.78
CA ASP A 25 -18.12 -5.83 15.61
C ASP A 25 -16.76 -6.43 15.28
N ALA A 26 -15.82 -5.56 14.90
CA ALA A 26 -14.46 -5.96 14.59
C ALA A 26 -13.95 -6.78 15.78
N THR A 27 -13.61 -8.05 15.52
CA THR A 27 -13.00 -8.91 16.54
C THR A 27 -11.83 -8.17 17.18
N PRO A 28 -11.64 -8.23 18.51
CA PRO A 28 -10.63 -7.46 19.20
C PRO A 28 -9.26 -7.63 18.56
N ILE A 29 -8.62 -6.52 18.23
CA ILE A 29 -7.18 -6.46 17.94
C ILE A 29 -6.45 -7.12 19.13
N SER A 30 -5.46 -7.98 18.87
CA SER A 30 -4.75 -8.66 19.96
C SER A 30 -3.97 -7.65 20.81
N ASN A 31 -4.03 -7.79 22.13
CA ASN A 31 -3.51 -6.86 23.16
C ASN A 31 -2.01 -6.48 23.10
N SER A 32 -1.23 -6.90 22.10
CA SER A 32 0.23 -6.62 22.05
C SER A 32 0.69 -5.67 20.94
N LYS A 33 -0.18 -5.30 19.99
CA LYS A 33 0.13 -4.33 18.94
C LYS A 33 -0.87 -3.18 19.00
N CYS A 34 -0.36 -1.94 18.94
CA CYS A 34 -1.12 -0.73 18.70
C CYS A 34 -1.18 -0.47 17.19
N PRO A 35 -2.20 -0.92 16.45
CA PRO A 35 -2.30 -0.63 15.03
C PRO A 35 -2.66 0.83 14.80
N LEU A 36 -2.14 1.40 13.71
CA LEU A 36 -2.60 2.69 13.20
C LEU A 36 -4.05 2.56 12.75
N MET A 37 -4.92 3.42 13.28
CA MET A 37 -6.37 3.42 13.04
C MET A 37 -6.79 4.53 12.09
N SER A 38 -6.17 5.71 12.22
CA SER A 38 -6.40 6.83 11.32
C SER A 38 -5.19 7.75 11.20
N VAL A 39 -5.15 8.48 10.08
CA VAL A 39 -4.35 9.69 9.90
C VAL A 39 -5.30 10.85 9.67
N ASP A 40 -5.08 11.92 10.42
CA ASP A 40 -5.86 13.15 10.33
C ASP A 40 -4.97 14.29 9.86
N GLY A 41 -5.45 15.03 8.86
CA GLY A 41 -4.81 16.26 8.40
C GLY A 41 -5.50 17.49 8.98
N PRO A 42 -5.10 18.70 8.56
CA PRO A 42 -5.66 19.94 9.10
C PRO A 42 -7.18 20.10 8.90
N LYS A 43 -7.74 19.41 7.89
CA LYS A 43 -9.17 19.44 7.54
C LYS A 43 -9.95 18.24 8.11
N GLY A 44 -9.34 17.48 9.00
CA GLY A 44 -9.91 16.27 9.59
C GLY A 44 -9.36 15.00 8.95
N ASN A 45 -10.13 13.92 9.08
CA ASN A 45 -9.67 12.60 8.71
C ASN A 45 -9.39 12.45 7.20
N ILE A 46 -8.13 12.10 6.89
CA ILE A 46 -7.66 11.88 5.52
C ILE A 46 -7.42 10.41 5.23
N ARG A 47 -7.23 9.57 6.26
CA ARG A 47 -7.06 8.14 6.09
C ARG A 47 -7.62 7.33 7.25
N ASN A 48 -8.28 6.21 6.96
CA ASN A 48 -8.75 5.22 7.94
C ASN A 48 -8.25 3.83 7.61
N TYR A 49 -8.00 3.06 8.66
CA TYR A 49 -7.51 1.69 8.61
C TYR A 49 -8.48 0.77 9.33
N GLU A 50 -9.01 -0.21 8.62
CA GLU A 50 -9.92 -1.21 9.17
C GLU A 50 -9.19 -2.53 9.34
N TRP A 51 -9.29 -3.08 10.55
CA TRP A 51 -8.56 -4.26 10.97
C TRP A 51 -9.52 -5.40 11.36
N LEU A 52 -9.12 -6.63 11.03
CA LEU A 52 -9.73 -7.85 11.54
C LEU A 52 -8.66 -8.62 12.32
N GLY A 53 -8.70 -8.53 13.65
CA GLY A 53 -7.58 -8.96 14.49
C GLY A 53 -6.32 -8.15 14.13
N ASN A 54 -5.25 -8.85 13.72
CA ASN A 54 -3.99 -8.22 13.31
C ASN A 54 -3.86 -8.02 11.79
N LYS A 55 -4.94 -8.24 11.03
CA LYS A 55 -4.95 -8.11 9.56
C LYS A 55 -5.57 -6.78 9.15
N LEU A 56 -4.84 -5.96 8.41
CA LEU A 56 -5.43 -4.81 7.76
C LEU A 56 -6.27 -5.30 6.58
N ILE A 57 -7.58 -5.05 6.61
CA ILE A 57 -8.50 -5.54 5.59
C ILE A 57 -8.94 -4.43 4.63
N ARG A 58 -8.92 -3.17 5.08
CA ARG A 58 -9.30 -2.03 4.26
C ARG A 58 -8.56 -0.77 4.67
N VAL A 59 -8.18 0.04 3.68
CA VAL A 59 -7.76 1.42 3.85
C VAL A 59 -8.73 2.30 3.07
N PHE A 60 -9.15 3.39 3.67
CA PHE A 60 -9.86 4.46 2.99
C PHE A 60 -9.00 5.71 3.05
N SER A 61 -8.68 6.32 1.91
CA SER A 61 -7.88 7.55 1.80
C SER A 61 -8.69 8.64 1.11
N ARG A 62 -8.51 9.88 1.55
CA ARG A 62 -9.02 11.14 0.97
C ARG A 62 -7.87 12.11 0.65
N ASP A 63 -6.63 11.63 0.63
CA ASP A 63 -5.43 12.46 0.48
C ASP A 63 -5.35 13.14 -0.90
N SER A 64 -5.98 12.54 -1.92
CA SER A 64 -6.19 13.17 -3.23
C SER A 64 -7.57 12.79 -3.81
N ILE A 65 -7.61 11.89 -4.79
CA ILE A 65 -8.82 11.23 -5.26
C ILE A 65 -9.19 10.20 -4.19
N PRO A 66 -10.39 10.27 -3.59
CA PRO A 66 -10.76 9.33 -2.55
C PRO A 66 -10.63 7.89 -3.07
N THR A 67 -9.93 7.06 -2.31
CA THR A 67 -9.48 5.74 -2.74
C THR A 67 -9.76 4.73 -1.64
N ILE A 68 -10.34 3.59 -2.02
CA ILE A 68 -10.51 2.44 -1.15
C ILE A 68 -9.54 1.36 -1.61
N VAL A 69 -8.78 0.83 -0.66
CA VAL A 69 -7.89 -0.32 -0.85
C VAL A 69 -8.41 -1.46 0.01
N ILE A 70 -8.64 -2.64 -0.56
CA ILE A 70 -9.11 -3.84 0.15
C ILE A 70 -8.06 -4.93 0.02
N PHE A 71 -7.67 -5.53 1.15
CA PHE A 71 -6.72 -6.64 1.19
C PHE A 71 -7.44 -7.96 1.39
N LYS A 72 -7.05 -8.97 0.62
CA LYS A 72 -7.47 -10.37 0.83
C LYS A 72 -6.24 -11.22 1.16
N TYR A 73 -6.44 -12.20 2.01
CA TYR A 73 -5.38 -13.06 2.53
C TYR A 73 -5.66 -14.51 2.19
N ASN A 74 -4.61 -15.27 1.87
CA ASN A 74 -4.71 -16.70 1.61
C ASN A 74 -4.80 -17.53 2.92
N SER A 75 -4.87 -18.85 2.79
CA SER A 75 -4.91 -19.79 3.92
C SER A 75 -3.67 -19.76 4.81
N LYS A 76 -2.52 -19.29 4.31
CA LYS A 76 -1.28 -19.08 5.07
C LYS A 76 -1.23 -17.71 5.77
N ASN A 77 -2.32 -16.95 5.73
CA ASN A 77 -2.39 -15.60 6.27
C ASN A 77 -1.43 -14.59 5.59
N LEU A 78 -1.10 -14.80 4.32
CA LEU A 78 -0.31 -13.87 3.52
C LEU A 78 -1.23 -13.06 2.63
N ALA A 79 -0.93 -11.78 2.41
CA ALA A 79 -1.71 -10.92 1.53
C ALA A 79 -1.66 -11.45 0.09
N GLU A 80 -2.76 -11.99 -0.39
CA GLU A 80 -2.87 -12.64 -1.70
C GLU A 80 -3.20 -11.64 -2.79
N SER A 81 -4.07 -10.68 -2.47
CA SER A 81 -4.46 -9.66 -3.42
C SER A 81 -4.81 -8.35 -2.75
N MET A 82 -4.68 -7.28 -3.51
CA MET A 82 -5.10 -5.94 -3.15
C MET A 82 -6.00 -5.40 -4.26
N GLU A 83 -7.15 -4.89 -3.89
CA GLU A 83 -8.15 -4.31 -4.77
C GLU A 83 -8.25 -2.82 -4.51
N ILE A 84 -8.21 -2.01 -5.57
CA ILE A 84 -8.22 -0.56 -5.47
C ILE A 84 -9.33 0.00 -6.32
N THR A 85 -10.13 0.86 -5.71
CA THR A 85 -11.21 1.61 -6.36
C THR A 85 -11.08 3.07 -5.99
N THR A 86 -11.15 3.95 -6.97
CA THR A 86 -11.18 5.39 -6.79
C THR A 86 -12.60 5.92 -6.91
N GLU A 87 -12.91 7.01 -6.21
CA GLU A 87 -14.20 7.67 -6.29
C GLU A 87 -14.51 8.09 -7.73
N ASN A 88 -15.76 7.88 -8.15
CA ASN A 88 -16.26 8.16 -9.51
C ASN A 88 -15.64 7.31 -10.64
N SER A 89 -14.82 6.31 -10.33
CA SER A 89 -14.33 5.35 -11.32
C SER A 89 -15.13 4.05 -11.27
N THR A 90 -15.51 3.55 -12.45
CA THR A 90 -15.99 2.16 -12.59
C THR A 90 -14.83 1.18 -12.70
N GLU A 91 -13.60 1.68 -12.85
CA GLU A 91 -12.40 0.88 -12.98
C GLU A 91 -11.95 0.36 -11.62
N LYS A 92 -11.61 -0.91 -11.62
CA LYS A 92 -11.07 -1.59 -10.44
C LYS A 92 -9.72 -2.18 -10.77
N TYR A 93 -8.72 -1.72 -10.04
CA TYR A 93 -7.38 -2.29 -10.12
C TYR A 93 -7.33 -3.49 -9.17
N LEU A 94 -6.84 -4.61 -9.68
CA LEU A 94 -6.58 -5.80 -8.88
C LEU A 94 -5.10 -6.15 -9.01
N VAL A 95 -4.40 -6.10 -7.88
CA VAL A 95 -3.03 -6.59 -7.71
C VAL A 95 -3.10 -7.99 -7.11
N LYS A 96 -2.44 -8.97 -7.73
CA LYS A 96 -2.23 -10.31 -7.17
C LYS A 96 -0.77 -10.54 -6.89
N PHE A 97 -0.45 -11.09 -5.72
CA PHE A 97 0.91 -11.38 -5.29
C PHE A 97 1.21 -12.87 -5.41
N GLU A 98 2.35 -13.20 -5.99
CA GLU A 98 2.87 -14.56 -6.08
C GLU A 98 4.04 -14.72 -5.12
N TYR A 99 4.03 -15.82 -4.38
CA TYR A 99 4.99 -16.10 -3.33
C TYR A 99 5.93 -17.23 -3.75
N GLY A 100 7.23 -17.02 -3.58
CA GLY A 100 8.28 -18.02 -3.75
C GLY A 100 8.57 -18.79 -2.47
N ALA A 101 9.79 -19.32 -2.38
CA ALA A 101 10.30 -19.93 -1.16
C ALA A 101 10.26 -18.94 0.02
N ASN A 102 10.13 -19.47 1.24
CA ASN A 102 10.11 -18.69 2.48
C ASN A 102 8.99 -17.63 2.56
N ASN A 103 7.90 -17.79 1.80
CA ASN A 103 6.77 -16.86 1.78
C ASN A 103 7.18 -15.41 1.40
N ILE A 104 8.21 -15.26 0.56
CA ILE A 104 8.63 -13.98 -0.01
C ILE A 104 7.87 -13.73 -1.31
N ILE A 105 7.39 -12.51 -1.54
CA ILE A 105 6.70 -12.14 -2.78
C ILE A 105 7.75 -12.04 -3.90
N THR A 106 7.67 -12.90 -4.91
CA THR A 106 8.61 -12.89 -6.04
C THR A 106 8.05 -12.16 -7.25
N LYS A 107 6.72 -12.03 -7.33
CA LYS A 107 6.04 -11.40 -8.46
C LYS A 107 4.71 -10.78 -8.05
N SER A 108 4.31 -9.73 -8.76
CA SER A 108 2.93 -9.23 -8.71
C SER A 108 2.40 -8.96 -10.12
N ASN A 109 1.09 -9.09 -10.26
CA ASN A 109 0.39 -8.80 -11.50
C ASN A 109 -0.72 -7.80 -11.22
N VAL A 110 -0.78 -6.73 -12.00
CA VAL A 110 -1.83 -5.72 -11.91
C VAL A 110 -2.74 -5.84 -13.12
N SER A 111 -4.04 -5.82 -12.84
CA SER A 111 -5.09 -5.87 -13.84
C SER A 111 -6.10 -4.77 -13.60
N ILE A 112 -6.69 -4.29 -14.69
CA ILE A 112 -7.81 -3.35 -14.70
C ILE A 112 -8.99 -4.04 -15.39
N ASN A 113 -10.13 -4.17 -14.70
CA ASN A 113 -11.33 -4.82 -15.22
C ASN A 113 -11.07 -6.22 -15.81
N GLY A 114 -10.13 -6.98 -15.20
CA GLY A 114 -9.73 -8.32 -15.63
C GLY A 114 -8.61 -8.37 -16.67
N PHE A 115 -8.27 -7.25 -17.31
CA PHE A 115 -7.15 -7.16 -18.25
C PHE A 115 -5.85 -6.91 -17.49
N LYS A 116 -4.95 -7.89 -17.50
CA LYS A 116 -3.61 -7.74 -16.94
C LYS A 116 -2.78 -6.82 -17.85
N PHE A 117 -2.25 -5.74 -17.30
CA PHE A 117 -1.46 -4.76 -18.05
C PHE A 117 -0.09 -4.49 -17.42
N MET A 118 0.15 -4.89 -16.17
CA MET A 118 1.44 -4.72 -15.52
C MET A 118 1.87 -5.97 -14.77
N THR A 119 3.18 -6.22 -14.81
CA THR A 119 3.85 -7.27 -14.05
C THR A 119 5.05 -6.64 -13.33
N ASN A 120 5.22 -6.94 -12.05
CA ASN A 120 6.45 -6.61 -11.31
C ASN A 120 7.13 -7.89 -10.88
N GLU A 121 8.42 -8.02 -11.15
CA GLU A 121 9.26 -9.14 -10.72
C GLU A 121 10.30 -8.65 -9.73
N PHE A 122 10.40 -9.31 -8.58
CA PHE A 122 11.15 -8.83 -7.43
C PHE A 122 12.39 -9.69 -7.19
N SER A 123 13.53 -9.01 -7.09
CA SER A 123 14.82 -9.64 -6.76
C SER A 123 15.29 -9.14 -5.40
N TYR A 124 15.76 -10.08 -4.58
CA TYR A 124 16.21 -9.83 -3.21
C TYR A 124 17.72 -9.97 -3.11
N ASN A 125 18.35 -9.18 -2.23
CA ASN A 125 19.78 -9.30 -1.92
C ASN A 125 20.03 -10.40 -0.89
N GLU A 126 21.30 -10.66 -0.60
CA GLU A 126 21.77 -11.68 0.36
C GLU A 126 21.18 -11.55 1.78
N ASN A 127 20.70 -10.37 2.15
CA ASN A 127 20.06 -10.09 3.44
C ASN A 127 18.52 -10.20 3.37
N ASN A 128 17.96 -10.82 2.33
CA ASN A 128 16.53 -10.90 2.04
C ASN A 128 15.82 -9.54 1.94
N ARG A 129 16.54 -8.47 1.57
CA ARG A 129 15.94 -7.15 1.31
C ARG A 129 15.68 -6.98 -0.17
N LEU A 130 14.61 -6.28 -0.54
CA LEU A 130 14.29 -6.01 -1.94
C LEU A 130 15.43 -5.21 -2.58
N GLY A 131 16.15 -5.82 -3.52
CA GLY A 131 17.30 -5.22 -4.20
C GLY A 131 16.94 -4.61 -5.55
N ALA A 132 16.01 -5.22 -6.28
CA ALA A 132 15.55 -4.71 -7.57
C ALA A 132 14.12 -5.12 -7.89
N VAL A 133 13.48 -4.33 -8.75
CA VAL A 133 12.17 -4.60 -9.34
C VAL A 133 12.27 -4.41 -10.84
N VAL A 134 11.81 -5.39 -11.61
CA VAL A 134 11.58 -5.22 -13.04
C VAL A 134 10.08 -5.09 -13.26
N THR A 135 9.66 -3.93 -13.76
CA THR A 135 8.27 -3.61 -14.03
C THR A 135 8.05 -3.64 -15.53
N THR A 136 7.17 -4.51 -15.99
CA THR A 136 6.73 -4.55 -17.38
C THR A 136 5.29 -4.05 -17.47
N VAL A 137 5.06 -3.05 -18.31
CA VAL A 137 3.73 -2.57 -18.69
C VAL A 137 3.46 -2.97 -20.14
N GLU A 138 2.34 -3.64 -20.38
CA GLU A 138 1.89 -4.05 -21.70
C GLU A 138 0.45 -3.57 -21.95
N MET A 139 0.29 -2.72 -22.96
CA MET A 139 -1.00 -2.16 -23.35
C MET A 139 -1.09 -2.05 -24.87
N PHE A 140 -2.21 -2.50 -25.44
CA PHE A 140 -2.50 -2.40 -26.88
C PHE A 140 -1.36 -2.96 -27.77
N GLY A 141 -0.74 -4.06 -27.35
CA GLY A 141 0.37 -4.70 -28.07
C GLY A 141 1.72 -3.98 -27.95
N LYS A 142 1.79 -2.86 -27.22
CA LYS A 142 3.05 -2.20 -26.87
C LYS A 142 3.51 -2.63 -25.49
N LYS A 143 4.81 -2.88 -25.36
CA LYS A 143 5.44 -3.30 -24.11
C LYS A 143 6.57 -2.33 -23.77
N VAL A 144 6.54 -1.82 -22.55
CA VAL A 144 7.59 -0.97 -21.94
C VAL A 144 8.07 -1.68 -20.70
N SER A 145 9.38 -1.69 -20.46
CA SER A 145 9.94 -2.28 -19.24
C SER A 145 10.83 -1.28 -18.51
N GLY A 146 10.59 -1.13 -17.22
CA GLY A 146 11.43 -0.35 -16.32
C GLY A 146 12.16 -1.25 -15.33
N LYS A 147 13.32 -0.80 -14.87
CA LYS A 147 14.06 -1.43 -13.79
C LYS A 147 14.23 -0.42 -12.67
N THR A 148 13.93 -0.83 -11.45
CA THR A 148 14.22 -0.08 -10.24
C THR A 148 15.23 -0.87 -9.41
N ARG A 149 16.26 -0.21 -8.89
CA ARG A 149 17.26 -0.81 -7.98
C ARG A 149 17.33 -0.03 -6.69
N LEU A 150 17.41 -0.73 -5.57
CA LEU A 150 17.43 -0.16 -4.23
C LEU A 150 18.77 -0.45 -3.55
N GLU A 151 19.36 0.57 -2.94
CA GLU A 151 20.51 0.45 -2.05
C GLU A 151 20.12 0.75 -0.62
N TYR A 152 20.83 0.15 0.34
CA TYR A 152 20.53 0.27 1.76
C TYR A 152 21.76 0.72 2.55
N ILE A 153 21.54 1.55 3.56
CA ILE A 153 22.50 1.85 4.63
C ILE A 153 21.77 1.62 5.95
N ASN A 154 22.34 0.81 6.85
CA ASN A 154 21.75 0.49 8.16
C ASN A 154 20.28 0.06 8.05
N ASN A 155 19.97 -0.86 7.13
CA ASN A 155 18.61 -1.37 6.83
C ASN A 155 17.59 -0.36 6.32
N ASN A 156 17.99 0.88 6.03
CA ASN A 156 17.13 1.90 5.45
C ASN A 156 17.48 2.12 3.98
N VAL A 157 16.48 2.36 3.13
CA VAL A 157 16.68 2.61 1.70
C VAL A 157 17.42 3.94 1.53
N SER A 158 18.69 3.87 1.14
CA SER A 158 19.55 5.05 1.00
C SER A 158 19.46 5.66 -0.38
N LYS A 159 19.38 4.83 -1.43
CA LYS A 159 19.26 5.28 -2.83
C LYS A 159 18.32 4.39 -3.61
N VAL A 160 17.63 4.99 -4.56
CA VAL A 160 16.83 4.29 -5.56
C VAL A 160 17.25 4.79 -6.93
N PHE A 161 17.54 3.84 -7.80
CA PHE A 161 17.86 4.09 -9.20
C PHE A 161 16.74 3.52 -10.08
N SER A 162 16.42 4.20 -11.17
CA SER A 162 15.40 3.75 -12.14
C SER A 162 15.90 3.90 -13.57
N SER A 163 15.47 3.00 -14.46
CA SER A 163 15.60 3.13 -15.91
C SER A 163 14.37 2.61 -16.62
N ILE A 164 14.16 3.03 -17.88
CA ILE A 164 13.09 2.60 -18.78
C ILE A 164 13.73 2.15 -20.09
N ASP A 165 13.26 1.05 -20.68
CA ASP A 165 13.61 0.56 -22.03
C ASP A 165 15.11 0.56 -22.38
N ASN A 166 15.94 0.15 -21.42
CA ASN A 166 17.41 0.07 -21.50
C ASN A 166 18.15 1.41 -21.46
N ASP A 167 17.46 2.51 -21.11
CA ASP A 167 18.12 3.75 -20.74
C ASP A 167 19.07 3.54 -19.56
N MET A 168 20.02 4.45 -19.43
CA MET A 168 20.96 4.45 -18.32
C MET A 168 20.21 4.60 -16.99
N GLU A 169 20.61 3.85 -15.96
CA GLU A 169 20.03 4.00 -14.62
C GLU A 169 20.24 5.43 -14.10
N GLN A 170 19.16 6.09 -13.71
CA GLN A 170 19.16 7.43 -13.14
C GLN A 170 18.84 7.36 -11.66
N LEU A 171 19.48 8.21 -10.85
CA LEU A 171 19.13 8.36 -9.44
C LEU A 171 17.74 9.01 -9.35
N ALA A 172 16.79 8.34 -8.71
CA ALA A 172 15.41 8.82 -8.57
C ALA A 172 15.11 9.32 -7.14
N PHE A 173 15.72 8.69 -6.13
CA PHE A 173 15.48 9.03 -4.73
C PHE A 173 16.71 8.78 -3.86
N VAL A 174 16.89 9.61 -2.84
CA VAL A 174 17.86 9.43 -1.76
C VAL A 174 17.16 9.59 -0.41
N GLY A 175 17.25 8.58 0.45
CA GLY A 175 16.90 8.68 1.86
C GLY A 175 18.14 9.08 2.65
N GLU A 176 18.25 10.35 3.03
CA GLU A 176 19.48 10.89 3.62
C GLU A 176 19.56 10.63 5.12
N LYS A 177 18.44 10.79 5.82
CA LYS A 177 18.37 10.61 7.27
C LYS A 177 17.11 9.89 7.68
N PHE A 178 17.28 9.05 8.68
CA PHE A 178 16.24 8.30 9.35
C PHE A 178 16.38 8.54 10.83
N ASP A 179 15.27 8.50 11.56
CA ASP A 179 15.33 8.49 13.02
C ASP A 179 15.65 7.09 13.55
N ASN A 180 15.53 6.91 14.87
CA ASN A 180 15.78 5.64 15.55
C ASN A 180 14.48 4.86 15.88
N LYS A 181 13.35 5.26 15.30
CA LYS A 181 12.04 4.64 15.53
C LYS A 181 11.66 3.82 14.30
N LYS A 182 11.12 2.62 14.54
CA LYS A 182 10.66 1.75 13.46
C LYS A 182 9.54 2.41 12.65
N GLN A 183 9.45 2.05 11.38
CA GLN A 183 8.33 2.42 10.51
C GLN A 183 6.99 2.07 11.17
N PHE A 184 6.16 3.10 11.38
CA PHE A 184 4.88 2.95 12.09
C PHE A 184 3.73 2.51 11.18
N LEU A 185 3.91 2.60 9.86
CA LEU A 185 2.92 2.16 8.89
C LEU A 185 2.70 0.64 8.98
N PRO A 186 1.47 0.16 8.71
CA PRO A 186 1.17 -1.27 8.72
C PRO A 186 2.14 -2.08 7.86
N GLU A 187 2.62 -3.23 8.33
CA GLU A 187 3.57 -4.06 7.56
C GLU A 187 3.06 -4.39 6.14
N VAL A 188 1.75 -4.60 5.98
CA VAL A 188 1.13 -4.86 4.67
C VAL A 188 1.23 -3.68 3.69
N TYR A 189 1.54 -2.45 4.15
CA TYR A 189 1.85 -1.34 3.24
C TYR A 189 3.11 -1.60 2.43
N LYS A 190 4.09 -2.35 2.98
CA LYS A 190 5.25 -2.78 2.19
C LYS A 190 4.80 -3.69 1.05
N THR A 191 3.85 -4.60 1.30
CA THR A 191 3.22 -5.41 0.26
C THR A 191 2.41 -4.58 -0.73
N ALA A 192 1.63 -3.59 -0.26
CA ALA A 192 0.88 -2.68 -1.12
C ALA A 192 1.81 -1.89 -2.06
N ALA A 193 2.93 -1.39 -1.54
CA ALA A 193 3.94 -0.67 -2.30
C ALA A 193 4.47 -1.52 -3.46
N LEU A 194 4.75 -2.81 -3.24
CA LEU A 194 5.19 -3.75 -4.29
C LEU A 194 4.23 -3.84 -5.48
N GLY A 195 2.93 -3.58 -5.28
CA GLY A 195 1.95 -3.60 -6.37
C GLY A 195 2.13 -2.50 -7.42
N PHE A 196 2.77 -1.37 -7.06
CA PHE A 196 2.91 -0.18 -7.91
C PHE A 196 4.32 0.39 -7.99
N VAL A 197 5.33 -0.38 -7.55
CA VAL A 197 6.73 -0.02 -7.77
C VAL A 197 6.97 0.17 -9.27
N GLY A 198 7.59 1.30 -9.65
CA GLY A 198 7.92 1.64 -11.03
C GLY A 198 7.09 2.77 -11.65
N ILE A 199 5.97 3.17 -11.02
CA ILE A 199 5.17 4.34 -11.46
C ILE A 199 5.26 5.53 -10.49
N ALA A 200 5.51 5.29 -9.20
CA ALA A 200 5.55 6.36 -8.19
C ALA A 200 6.82 6.29 -7.32
N ASN A 201 7.59 7.39 -7.31
CA ASN A 201 8.96 7.46 -6.79
C ASN A 201 9.10 7.52 -5.26
N ASN A 202 8.01 7.64 -4.50
CA ASN A 202 8.05 7.92 -3.06
C ASN A 202 7.73 6.73 -2.14
N PHE A 203 7.26 5.60 -2.67
CA PHE A 203 6.92 4.42 -1.86
C PHE A 203 8.14 3.66 -1.31
N PHE A 204 9.34 3.97 -1.78
CA PHE A 204 10.52 3.18 -1.47
C PHE A 204 11.03 3.35 -0.03
N SER A 205 10.79 4.51 0.59
CA SER A 205 11.15 4.73 2.00
C SER A 205 10.48 3.72 2.93
N TYR A 206 9.31 3.20 2.57
CA TYR A 206 8.59 2.17 3.34
C TYR A 206 9.30 0.81 3.37
N PHE A 207 10.22 0.54 2.44
CA PHE A 207 11.03 -0.69 2.50
C PHE A 207 12.15 -0.61 3.55
N GLY A 208 12.41 0.57 4.12
CA GLY A 208 13.35 0.75 5.24
C GLY A 208 12.85 0.19 6.58
N GLU A 209 13.75 0.21 7.56
CA GLU A 209 13.47 -0.19 8.95
C GLU A 209 12.83 0.96 9.75
N ASN A 210 13.36 2.17 9.61
CA ASN A 210 13.03 3.34 10.42
C ASN A 210 12.28 4.43 9.65
N ASN A 211 11.69 5.37 10.38
CA ASN A 211 11.01 6.53 9.77
C ASN A 211 12.04 7.44 9.09
N MET A 212 11.76 7.81 7.84
CA MET A 212 12.57 8.78 7.10
C MET A 212 12.28 10.18 7.64
N ILE A 213 13.34 10.95 7.91
CA ILE A 213 13.25 12.35 8.33
C ILE A 213 13.79 13.33 7.28
N ILE A 214 14.69 12.87 6.38
CA ILE A 214 15.13 13.68 5.23
C ILE A 214 15.20 12.79 4.00
N GLY A 215 14.52 13.22 2.93
CA GLY A 215 14.53 12.57 1.62
C GLY A 215 14.66 13.57 0.48
N LYS A 216 15.22 13.12 -0.64
CA LYS A 216 15.36 13.90 -1.88
C LYS A 216 14.88 13.07 -3.05
N VAL A 217 14.09 13.70 -3.91
CA VAL A 217 13.64 13.15 -5.20
C VAL A 217 14.37 13.91 -6.30
N TYR A 218 14.81 13.17 -7.32
CA TYR A 218 15.58 13.70 -8.44
C TYR A 218 14.75 13.66 -9.72
N ASP A 219 14.95 14.64 -10.59
CA ASP A 219 14.39 14.64 -11.95
C ASP A 219 15.26 13.85 -12.93
N GLU A 220 14.79 13.70 -14.17
CA GLU A 220 15.49 13.01 -15.25
C GLU A 220 16.84 13.66 -15.63
N LYS A 221 17.10 14.89 -15.17
CA LYS A 221 18.36 15.62 -15.39
C LYS A 221 19.32 15.45 -14.20
N GLY A 222 18.98 14.61 -13.22
CA GLY A 222 19.75 14.39 -12.00
C GLY A 222 19.75 15.58 -11.05
N LYS A 223 18.80 16.51 -11.17
CA LYS A 223 18.64 17.64 -10.24
C LYS A 223 17.60 17.31 -9.19
N ILE A 224 17.76 17.87 -7.99
CA ILE A 224 16.77 17.73 -6.91
C ILE A 224 15.48 18.44 -7.36
N SER A 225 14.43 17.65 -7.59
CA SER A 225 13.10 18.14 -7.94
C SER A 225 12.26 18.41 -6.70
N GLU A 226 12.46 17.61 -5.65
CA GLU A 226 11.80 17.75 -4.37
C GLU A 226 12.72 17.37 -3.21
N GLN A 227 12.71 18.17 -2.15
CA GLN A 227 13.29 17.82 -0.86
C GLN A 227 12.19 17.73 0.19
N ILE A 228 12.23 16.68 1.00
CA ILE A 228 11.25 16.38 2.04
C ILE A 228 11.99 16.36 3.38
N ASN A 229 11.52 17.12 4.35
CA ASN A 229 11.96 17.02 5.75
C ASN A 229 10.74 16.70 6.61
N ILE A 230 10.87 15.76 7.54
CA ILE A 230 9.77 15.31 8.39
C ILE A 230 10.24 15.33 9.85
N ASP A 231 9.51 16.06 10.67
CA ASP A 231 9.69 16.10 12.12
C ASP A 231 8.55 15.35 12.79
N TYR A 232 8.87 14.27 13.52
CA TYR A 232 7.90 13.46 14.24
C TYR A 232 7.88 13.80 15.73
N LEU A 233 6.67 13.90 16.29
CA LEU A 233 6.43 13.86 17.73
C LEU A 233 6.01 12.46 18.12
N TYR A 234 6.55 11.96 19.23
CA TYR A 234 6.34 10.60 19.72
C TYR A 234 5.73 10.61 21.12
N ASP A 235 4.89 9.61 21.42
CA ASP A 235 4.43 9.33 22.78
C ASP A 235 5.51 8.62 23.61
N SER A 236 5.19 8.33 24.88
CA SER A 236 6.06 7.59 25.80
C SER A 236 6.33 6.13 25.37
N ASN A 237 5.48 5.57 24.50
CA ASN A 237 5.66 4.23 23.93
C ASN A 237 6.52 4.25 22.65
N GLY A 238 6.90 5.44 22.18
CA GLY A 238 7.65 5.62 20.93
C GLY A 238 6.81 5.49 19.67
N LEU A 239 5.48 5.62 19.76
CA LEU A 239 4.58 5.72 18.61
C LEU A 239 4.45 7.19 18.18
N PRO A 240 4.51 7.51 16.88
CA PRO A 240 4.41 8.89 16.43
C PRO A 240 2.99 9.38 16.66
N THR A 241 2.79 10.50 17.34
CA THR A 241 1.45 11.10 17.54
C THR A 241 1.15 12.15 16.49
N GLN A 242 2.20 12.80 15.97
CA GLN A 242 2.09 13.87 14.98
C GLN A 242 3.35 13.91 14.11
N SER A 243 3.22 14.43 12.89
CA SER A 243 4.36 14.84 12.07
C SER A 243 4.13 16.21 11.45
N GLU A 244 5.20 16.99 11.27
CA GLU A 244 5.25 18.09 10.33
C GLU A 244 6.16 17.71 9.15
N THR A 245 5.62 17.77 7.94
CA THR A 245 6.34 17.53 6.69
C THR A 245 6.52 18.84 5.96
N VAL A 246 7.77 19.23 5.67
CA VAL A 246 8.11 20.35 4.80
C VAL A 246 8.65 19.83 3.47
N SER A 247 7.85 19.96 2.43
CA SER A 247 8.25 19.65 1.05
C SER A 247 8.66 20.93 0.30
N THR A 248 9.86 20.92 -0.28
CA THR A 248 10.34 21.99 -1.16
C THR A 248 10.43 21.46 -2.59
N ARG A 249 9.55 21.92 -3.47
CA ARG A 249 9.50 21.53 -4.89
C ARG A 249 9.68 22.76 -5.77
N ASN A 250 10.70 22.74 -6.65
CA ASN A 250 11.03 23.88 -7.53
C ASN A 250 11.10 25.23 -6.78
N GLY A 251 11.68 25.23 -5.58
CA GLY A 251 11.81 26.42 -4.71
C GLY A 251 10.54 26.82 -3.95
N LYS A 252 9.39 26.20 -4.22
CA LYS A 252 8.16 26.42 -3.45
C LYS A 252 8.11 25.48 -2.26
N LYS A 253 7.86 26.03 -1.07
CA LYS A 253 7.68 25.28 0.16
C LYS A 253 6.20 25.01 0.42
N ALA A 254 5.88 23.79 0.82
CA ALA A 254 4.60 23.40 1.36
C ALA A 254 4.84 22.69 2.69
N THR A 255 3.98 22.98 3.67
CA THR A 255 4.02 22.34 4.98
C THR A 255 2.72 21.58 5.18
N GLU A 256 2.83 20.34 5.65
CA GLU A 256 1.71 19.49 6.01
C GLU A 256 1.88 18.98 7.43
N THR A 257 0.83 19.11 8.25
CA THR A 257 0.81 18.59 9.60
C THR A 257 -0.19 17.44 9.67
N LEU A 258 0.27 16.28 10.12
CA LEU A 258 -0.55 15.07 10.25
C LEU A 258 -0.57 14.62 11.71
N SER A 259 -1.71 14.12 12.15
CA SER A 259 -1.88 13.45 13.44
C SER A 259 -2.19 11.98 13.23
N TYR A 260 -1.71 11.12 14.14
CA TYR A 260 -1.83 9.67 14.03
C TYR A 260 -2.54 9.10 15.23
N VAL A 261 -3.58 8.30 14.98
CA VAL A 261 -4.37 7.66 16.05
C VAL A 261 -4.08 6.16 16.05
N PHE A 262 -3.67 5.64 17.20
CA PHE A 262 -3.36 4.23 17.39
C PHE A 262 -4.38 3.55 18.30
N GLY A 263 -4.75 2.31 17.96
CA GLY A 263 -5.68 1.48 18.72
C GLY A 263 -4.99 0.66 19.80
N CYS A 264 -4.32 1.32 20.76
CA CYS A 264 -3.72 0.65 21.92
C CYS A 264 -4.83 0.22 22.90
N LYS A 265 -4.90 -1.07 23.23
CA LYS A 265 -5.78 -1.61 24.28
C LYS A 265 -4.96 -2.21 25.40
#